data_AF-A0A1Z5LBI8-F1
#
_entry.id   AF-A0A1Z5LBI8-F1
#
_cell.length_a   1.000
_cell.length_b   1.000
_cell.length_c   1.000
_cell.angle_alpha   90.00
_cell.angle_beta   90.00
_cell.angle_gamma   90.00
#
_symmetry.space_group_name_H-M   'P 1'
#
loop_
_entity.id
_entity.type
_entity.pdbx_description
1 polymer ?
#
loop_
_entity_poly.entity_id
_entity_poly.type
_entity_poly.pdbx_seq_one_letter_code
_entity_poly.pdbx_strand_id
1 'polypeptide(L)'
;MVSVLVLAACFGLILFASDAFGFNFQNCGRTPIAPQLEVEDRILGGSDAVPGSWPWQAAIHTYGHVCGGALITDQHVITAAHCTFSVSVLDV
;
A
#
# COMPACT_ATOMS: atom_id res chain seq x y z
N MET A 1 -40.30 27.01 12.85
CA MET A 1 -39.02 27.75 12.90
C MET A 1 -37.94 27.03 13.72
N VAL A 2 -38.26 26.33 14.82
CA VAL A 2 -37.29 25.53 15.59
C VAL A 2 -36.85 24.24 14.86
N SER A 3 -37.75 23.59 14.10
CA SER A 3 -37.44 22.33 13.38
C SER A 3 -36.46 22.50 12.19
N VAL A 4 -36.46 23.66 11.54
CA VAL A 4 -35.59 23.96 10.39
C VAL A 4 -34.15 24.27 10.83
N LEU A 5 -33.97 24.86 12.02
CA LEU A 5 -32.66 25.12 12.62
C LEU A 5 -31.95 23.84 13.06
N VAL A 6 -32.70 22.86 13.58
CA VAL A 6 -32.15 21.56 13.99
C VAL A 6 -31.70 20.74 12.78
N LEU A 7 -32.48 20.75 11.69
CA LEU A 7 -32.09 20.10 10.43
C LEU A 7 -30.87 20.76 9.79
N ALA A 8 -30.77 22.10 9.79
CA ALA A 8 -29.61 22.82 9.27
C ALA A 8 -28.34 22.61 10.12
N ALA A 9 -28.47 22.49 11.44
CA ALA A 9 -27.34 22.15 12.33
C ALA A 9 -26.88 20.70 12.11
N CYS A 10 -27.80 19.75 11.93
CA CYS A 10 -27.48 18.36 11.60
C CYS A 10 -26.88 18.23 10.19
N PHE A 11 -27.42 18.93 9.19
CA PHE A 11 -26.87 18.93 7.83
C PHE A 11 -25.51 19.62 7.77
N GLY A 12 -25.33 20.72 8.51
CA GLY A 12 -24.03 21.37 8.69
C GLY A 12 -23.03 20.44 9.35
N LEU A 13 -23.38 19.79 10.46
CA LEU A 13 -22.50 18.83 11.14
C LEU A 13 -22.18 17.60 10.29
N ILE A 14 -23.11 17.13 9.45
CA ILE A 14 -22.89 16.01 8.53
C ILE A 14 -22.00 16.43 7.34
N LEU A 15 -22.15 17.66 6.82
CA LEU A 15 -21.31 18.21 5.75
C LEU A 15 -19.93 18.70 6.22
N PHE A 16 -19.78 19.09 7.50
CA PHE A 16 -18.47 19.39 8.12
C PHE A 16 -17.74 18.13 8.61
N ALA A 17 -18.43 16.99 8.75
CA ALA A 17 -17.83 15.72 9.13
C ALA A 17 -17.52 14.79 7.94
N SER A 18 -17.95 15.12 6.72
CA SER A 18 -17.64 14.30 5.54
C SER A 18 -16.17 14.36 5.09
N ASP A 19 -15.36 15.26 5.67
CA ASP A 19 -13.90 15.25 5.49
C ASP A 19 -13.16 14.35 6.50
N ALA A 20 -13.87 13.72 7.46
CA ALA A 20 -13.25 12.93 8.53
C ALA A 20 -13.38 11.40 8.38
N PHE A 21 -13.98 10.91 7.30
CA PHE A 21 -13.73 9.54 6.82
C PHE A 21 -12.62 9.55 5.76
N GLY A 22 -11.56 10.32 6.00
CA GLY A 22 -10.29 10.04 5.37
C GLY A 22 -9.81 8.69 5.89
N PHE A 23 -9.93 7.63 5.09
CA PHE A 23 -9.07 6.46 5.28
C PHE A 23 -7.64 7.00 5.38
N ASN A 24 -7.02 6.82 6.54
CA ASN A 24 -5.72 7.40 6.88
C ASN A 24 -4.61 6.64 6.12
N PHE A 25 -4.57 6.76 4.80
CA PHE A 25 -3.49 6.27 3.95
C PHE A 25 -2.22 7.15 4.07
N GLN A 26 -2.23 8.16 4.95
CA GLN A 26 -1.20 9.19 5.07
C GLN A 26 0.21 8.67 5.44
N ASN A 27 0.36 7.38 5.76
CA ASN A 27 1.61 6.77 6.21
C ASN A 27 2.16 5.67 5.29
N CYS A 28 1.53 5.36 4.14
CA CYS A 28 2.11 4.41 3.18
C CYS A 28 3.13 5.06 2.24
N GLY A 29 4.00 4.27 1.63
CA GLY A 29 5.00 4.75 0.65
C GLY A 29 6.12 5.63 1.21
N ARG A 30 6.14 5.86 2.54
CA ARG A 30 7.24 6.54 3.22
C ARG A 30 8.26 5.52 3.71
N THR A 31 9.53 5.79 3.43
CA THR A 31 10.64 4.98 3.91
C THR A 31 11.18 5.59 5.20
N PRO A 32 11.08 4.90 6.36
CA PRO A 32 11.65 5.42 7.61
C PRO A 32 13.19 5.39 7.59
N ILE A 33 13.75 4.51 6.76
CA ILE A 33 15.18 4.42 6.47
C ILE A 33 15.37 4.91 5.03
N ALA A 34 16.16 5.96 4.86
CA ALA A 34 16.43 6.50 3.53
C ALA A 34 17.17 5.46 2.67
N PRO A 35 16.69 5.15 1.46
CA PRO A 35 17.45 4.33 0.53
C PRO A 35 18.71 5.08 0.10
N GLN A 36 19.80 4.34 -0.09
CA GLN A 36 20.94 4.85 -0.83
C GLN A 36 20.59 4.77 -2.31
N LEU A 37 20.34 5.93 -2.92
CA LEU A 37 20.05 6.05 -4.35
C LEU A 37 21.23 6.72 -5.03
N GLU A 38 21.89 6.01 -5.92
CA GLU A 38 22.92 6.57 -6.80
C GLU A 38 22.25 7.22 -8.01
N VAL A 39 22.88 8.24 -8.61
CA VAL A 39 22.28 9.00 -9.73
C VAL A 39 22.04 8.09 -10.96
N GLU A 40 22.80 7.00 -11.05
CA GLU A 40 22.74 5.96 -12.07
C GLU A 40 21.80 4.79 -11.72
N ASP A 41 21.12 4.81 -10.56
CA ASP A 41 20.19 3.74 -10.17
C ASP A 41 18.99 3.64 -11.13
N ARG A 42 19.05 2.64 -12.01
CA ARG A 42 18.01 2.30 -12.99
C ARG A 42 17.87 0.77 -13.15
N ILE A 43 18.20 0.05 -12.06
CA ILE A 43 18.29 -1.41 -11.85
C ILE A 43 18.72 -2.19 -13.11
N LEU A 44 20.00 -2.55 -13.20
CA LEU A 44 20.55 -3.52 -14.15
C LEU A 44 21.45 -4.48 -13.38
N GLY A 45 20.94 -5.65 -12.99
CA GLY A 45 21.60 -6.48 -11.96
C GLY A 45 21.66 -5.84 -10.56
N GLY A 46 21.57 -4.51 -10.45
CA GLY A 46 21.31 -3.74 -9.24
C GLY A 46 22.48 -3.69 -8.24
N SER A 47 22.19 -3.09 -7.09
CA SER A 47 23.02 -3.08 -5.89
C SER A 47 22.16 -3.51 -4.69
N ASP A 48 22.81 -3.95 -3.62
CA ASP A 48 22.10 -4.31 -2.40
C ASP A 48 21.47 -3.07 -1.78
N ALA A 49 20.16 -3.15 -1.54
CA ALA A 49 19.44 -2.09 -0.86
C ALA A 49 19.89 -1.96 0.60
N VAL A 50 19.85 -0.74 1.13
CA VAL A 50 19.99 -0.52 2.56
C VAL A 50 18.92 -1.34 3.30
N PRO A 51 19.28 -2.20 4.26
CA PRO A 51 18.32 -3.06 4.94
C PRO A 51 17.14 -2.26 5.52
N GLY A 52 15.92 -2.63 5.13
CA GLY A 52 14.69 -1.98 5.58
C GLY A 52 14.34 -0.65 4.88
N SER A 53 15.14 -0.17 3.90
CA SER A 53 14.81 1.05 3.16
C SER A 53 13.60 0.91 2.23
N TRP A 54 13.20 -0.32 1.91
CA TRP A 54 11.99 -0.65 1.15
C TRP A 54 11.03 -1.46 2.02
N PRO A 55 10.32 -0.81 2.98
CA PRO A 55 9.60 -1.50 4.05
C PRO A 55 8.38 -2.30 3.55
N TRP A 56 7.90 -2.02 2.34
CA TRP A 56 6.83 -2.79 1.71
C TRP A 56 7.32 -4.02 0.97
N GLN A 57 8.62 -4.22 0.74
CA GLN A 57 9.12 -5.36 -0.02
C GLN A 57 8.82 -6.68 0.70
N ALA A 58 8.05 -7.56 0.06
CA ALA A 58 7.70 -8.86 0.59
C ALA A 58 8.38 -9.99 -0.22
N ALA A 59 8.80 -11.03 0.49
CA ALA A 59 9.27 -12.28 -0.10
C ALA A 59 8.20 -13.37 0.10
N ILE A 60 7.82 -14.06 -0.98
CA ILE A 60 6.84 -15.15 -0.94
C ILE A 60 7.61 -16.48 -0.89
N HIS A 61 7.28 -17.32 0.10
CA HIS A 61 7.92 -18.60 0.34
C HIS A 61 6.91 -19.75 0.32
N THR A 62 7.31 -20.88 -0.27
CA THR A 62 6.54 -22.14 -0.19
C THR A 62 7.43 -23.28 0.31
N TYR A 63 8.43 -23.66 -0.47
CA TYR A 63 9.53 -24.54 -0.05
C TYR A 63 10.90 -23.84 -0.19
N GLY A 64 10.86 -22.53 -0.46
CA GLY A 64 11.97 -21.64 -0.81
C GLY A 64 11.41 -20.31 -1.32
N HIS A 65 12.26 -19.32 -1.59
CA HIS A 65 11.84 -18.06 -2.20
C HIS A 65 11.35 -18.30 -3.63
N VAL A 66 10.13 -17.86 -3.96
CA VAL A 66 9.53 -18.09 -5.28
C VAL A 66 9.17 -16.81 -6.02
N CYS A 67 8.74 -15.77 -5.30
CA CYS A 67 8.29 -14.50 -5.88
C CYS A 67 8.47 -13.34 -4.90
N GLY A 68 8.35 -12.12 -5.43
CA GLY A 68 8.21 -10.90 -4.65
C GLY A 68 6.76 -10.43 -4.49
N GLY A 69 6.57 -9.38 -3.70
CA GLY A 69 5.31 -8.67 -3.55
C GLY A 69 5.50 -7.34 -2.82
N ALA A 70 4.41 -6.60 -2.64
CA ALA A 70 4.39 -5.34 -1.89
C ALA A 70 3.30 -5.35 -0.81
N LEU A 71 3.65 -4.99 0.42
CA LEU A 71 2.69 -4.78 1.52
C LEU A 71 1.88 -3.50 1.27
N ILE A 72 0.56 -3.62 1.16
CA ILE A 72 -0.34 -2.49 0.86
C ILE A 72 -1.22 -2.08 2.05
N THR A 73 -1.35 -2.96 3.04
CA THR A 73 -2.01 -2.72 4.35
C THR A 73 -1.31 -3.56 5.41
N ASP A 74 -1.76 -3.51 6.66
CA ASP A 74 -1.25 -4.36 7.75
C ASP A 74 -1.49 -5.86 7.55
N GLN A 75 -2.40 -6.25 6.65
CA GLN A 75 -2.80 -7.65 6.45
C GLN A 75 -2.77 -8.13 4.99
N HIS A 76 -2.42 -7.27 4.03
CA HIS A 76 -2.51 -7.60 2.60
C HIS A 76 -1.22 -7.30 1.84
N VAL A 77 -0.77 -8.29 1.06
CA VAL A 77 0.35 -8.19 0.12
C VAL A 77 -0.17 -8.34 -1.31
N ILE A 78 0.21 -7.42 -2.19
CA ILE A 78 -0.03 -7.54 -3.64
C ILE A 78 1.15 -8.24 -4.32
N THR A 79 0.87 -9.08 -5.31
CA THR A 79 1.87 -9.83 -6.10
C THR A 79 1.36 -10.06 -7.53
N ALA A 80 2.18 -10.66 -8.39
CA ALA A 80 1.76 -11.04 -9.73
C ALA A 80 0.82 -12.26 -9.70
N ALA A 81 -0.17 -12.32 -10.60
CA ALA A 81 -1.14 -13.41 -10.63
C ALA A 81 -0.48 -14.80 -10.79
N HIS A 82 0.52 -14.92 -11.66
CA HIS A 82 1.25 -16.17 -11.90
C HIS A 82 2.07 -16.66 -10.68
N CYS A 83 2.30 -15.80 -9.67
CA CYS A 83 2.96 -16.18 -8.42
C CYS A 83 2.02 -16.88 -7.43
N THR A 84 0.70 -16.83 -7.67
CA THR A 84 -0.28 -17.53 -6.82
C THR A 84 -0.45 -18.95 -7.33
N PHE A 85 -0.33 -19.93 -6.42
CA PHE A 85 -0.54 -21.34 -6.75
C PHE A 85 -1.98 -21.50 -7.24
N SER A 86 -2.12 -21.74 -8.56
CA SER A 86 -3.35 -22.06 -9.34
C SER A 86 -3.74 -21.12 -10.51
N VAL A 87 -2.80 -20.50 -11.24
CA VAL A 87 -3.08 -20.03 -12.62
C VAL A 87 -1.98 -20.49 -13.59
N SER A 88 -1.78 -21.80 -13.69
CA SER A 88 -1.17 -22.43 -14.87
C SER A 88 -2.23 -23.00 -15.83
N VAL A 89 -3.49 -22.59 -15.67
CA VAL A 89 -4.62 -23.11 -16.46
C VAL A 89 -5.13 -22.09 -17.51
N LEU A 90 -4.62 -20.85 -17.55
CA LEU A 90 -5.02 -19.85 -18.57
C LEU A 90 -3.86 -19.10 -19.24
N ASP A 91 -2.60 -19.47 -19.03
CA ASP A 91 -1.46 -18.86 -19.75
C ASP A 91 -1.04 -19.67 -21.01
N VAL A 92 -2.02 -20.22 -21.76
CA VAL A 92 -1.84 -20.72 -23.15
C VAL A 92 -2.88 -20.09 -24.06
#